data_AF-A0A255QV27-F1
#
_entry.id   AF-A0A255QV27-F1
#
_cell.length_a   1.000
_cell.length_b   1.000
_cell.length_c   1.000
_cell.angle_alpha   90.00
_cell.angle_beta   90.00
_cell.angle_gamma   90.00
#
_symmetry.space_group_name_H-M   'P 1'
#
loop_
_entity.id
_entity.type
_entity.pdbx_description
1 polymer ?
#
loop_
_entity_poly.entity_id
_entity_poly.type
_entity_poly.pdbx_seq_one_letter_code
_entity_poly.pdbx_strand_id
1 'polypeptide(L)'
;MKLMIHRWTIPLLAFFMLGCNQWPPKTMWAPSNVPADRKEIDPWTSSLLDVDVPTAYQLVGERLKSDDPKLAPLVKRMTGFVPVQVAFASGRGHVRCVRQYVDAKSNMPQYDAIYIARPPAKEIVLKRIEFFDESLRSTMSEFLERFAGSGEEIEMAGQFAYDHWPTTEEFGYADENSLEDWKEATLLYHALNGDAVFIKPNGATAWRVLETDETIPLATTFRKFIELYADFRGTHEVFDSWAYREFKEGRTKP
;
A
#
# COMPACT_ATOMS: atom_id res chain seq x y z
N MET A 1 0.14 -18.17 -27.29
CA MET A 1 0.10 -16.73 -27.66
C MET A 1 0.97 -16.01 -26.65
N LYS A 2 2.17 -15.56 -27.01
CA LYS A 2 3.11 -14.92 -26.08
C LYS A 2 2.70 -13.46 -25.87
N LEU A 3 2.06 -13.14 -24.74
CA LEU A 3 1.90 -11.75 -24.34
C LEU A 3 3.27 -11.21 -23.92
N MET A 4 3.84 -10.32 -24.74
CA MET A 4 4.91 -9.44 -24.29
C MET A 4 4.30 -8.44 -23.32
N ILE A 5 4.53 -8.64 -22.02
CA ILE A 5 4.32 -7.60 -21.02
C ILE A 5 5.39 -6.53 -21.28
N HIS A 6 4.99 -5.43 -21.91
CA HIS A 6 5.80 -4.22 -21.96
C HIS A 6 5.91 -3.69 -20.52
N ARG A 7 7.04 -3.98 -19.88
CA ARG A 7 7.48 -3.26 -18.69
C ARG A 7 7.65 -1.80 -19.09
N TRP A 8 6.67 -0.96 -18.76
CA TRP A 8 6.87 0.47 -18.69
C TRP A 8 7.74 0.77 -17.47
N THR A 9 9.05 0.59 -17.62
CA THR A 9 10.00 1.30 -16.77
C THR A 9 9.81 2.79 -17.05
N ILE A 10 9.01 3.46 -16.21
CA ILE A 10 9.04 4.92 -16.08
C ILE A 10 10.51 5.28 -15.78
N PRO A 11 11.11 6.28 -16.44
CA PRO A 11 12.53 6.55 -16.30
C PRO A 11 12.83 7.20 -14.94
N LEU A 12 13.00 6.36 -13.91
CA LEU A 12 13.54 6.75 -12.60
C LEU A 12 15.00 7.26 -12.70
N LEU A 13 15.69 7.01 -13.81
CA LEU A 13 17.11 7.31 -13.97
C LEU A 13 17.45 8.73 -14.47
N ALA A 14 16.52 9.48 -15.07
CA ALA A 14 16.92 10.66 -15.84
C ALA A 14 17.26 11.92 -15.00
N PHE A 15 16.90 11.97 -13.71
CA PHE A 15 17.11 13.17 -12.88
C PHE A 15 18.16 13.06 -11.77
N PHE A 16 18.71 11.86 -11.51
CA PHE A 16 19.71 11.66 -10.44
C PHE A 16 21.17 11.79 -10.91
N MET A 17 21.44 11.88 -12.23
CA MET A 17 22.81 11.97 -12.75
C MET A 17 23.39 13.38 -12.87
N LEU A 18 22.68 14.42 -12.41
CA LEU A 18 23.21 15.79 -12.35
C LEU A 18 23.43 16.24 -10.90
N GLY A 19 24.55 15.79 -10.32
CA GLY A 19 25.24 16.46 -9.21
C GLY A 19 24.60 16.34 -7.82
N CYS A 20 25.34 15.74 -6.89
CA CYS A 20 25.05 15.65 -5.45
C CYS A 20 24.20 16.81 -4.90
N ASN A 21 23.06 16.51 -4.30
CA ASN A 21 22.47 17.35 -3.26
C ASN A 21 21.68 16.48 -2.26
N GLN A 22 22.36 16.12 -1.18
CA GLN A 22 21.87 15.63 0.13
C GLN A 22 20.54 14.86 0.15
N TRP A 23 20.62 13.55 0.44
CA TRP A 23 19.48 12.75 0.86
C TRP A 23 19.36 12.74 2.40
N PRO A 24 18.15 12.88 2.98
CA PRO A 24 16.89 13.24 2.31
C PRO A 24 16.86 14.71 1.85
N PRO A 25 15.99 15.06 0.88
CA PRO A 25 15.84 16.45 0.45
C PRO A 25 15.37 17.35 1.60
N LYS A 26 15.75 18.64 1.57
CA LYS A 26 15.33 19.62 2.59
C LYS A 26 13.91 20.14 2.36
N THR A 27 13.51 20.29 1.10
CA THR A 27 12.21 20.81 0.68
C THR A 27 11.47 19.75 -0.12
N MET A 28 10.14 19.73 -0.01
CA MET A 28 9.35 18.88 -0.89
C MET A 28 9.44 19.39 -2.33
N TRP A 29 9.28 18.48 -3.28
CA TRP A 29 9.04 18.79 -4.67
C TRP A 29 7.68 19.49 -4.85
N ALA A 30 7.57 20.23 -5.94
CA ALA A 30 6.33 20.91 -6.29
C ALA A 30 5.16 19.91 -6.34
N PRO A 31 4.01 20.25 -5.72
CA PRO A 31 2.82 19.44 -5.81
C PRO A 31 2.40 19.15 -7.25
N SER A 32 1.91 17.94 -7.52
CA SER A 32 1.47 17.52 -8.86
C SER A 32 -0.05 17.40 -8.94
N ASN A 33 -0.65 17.90 -10.04
CA ASN A 33 -2.08 17.84 -10.34
C ASN A 33 -3.02 18.44 -9.26
N VAL A 34 -2.55 19.45 -8.52
CA VAL A 34 -3.34 20.06 -7.43
C VAL A 34 -4.61 20.72 -7.97
N PRO A 35 -5.79 20.50 -7.34
CA PRO A 35 -7.01 21.22 -7.67
C PRO A 35 -6.83 22.75 -7.59
N ALA A 36 -7.52 23.48 -8.47
CA ALA A 36 -7.41 24.94 -8.52
C ALA A 36 -7.97 25.63 -7.26
N ASP A 37 -9.04 25.08 -6.67
CA ASP A 37 -9.59 25.55 -5.40
C ASP A 37 -9.11 24.67 -4.25
N ARG A 38 -8.33 25.26 -3.33
CA ARG A 38 -7.84 24.56 -2.13
C ARG A 38 -8.97 24.12 -1.19
N LYS A 39 -10.16 24.70 -1.28
CA LYS A 39 -11.32 24.27 -0.48
C LYS A 39 -11.83 22.88 -0.86
N GLU A 40 -11.49 22.40 -2.05
CA GLU A 40 -11.82 21.04 -2.51
C GLU A 40 -10.83 19.99 -1.98
N ILE A 41 -9.72 20.42 -1.39
CA ILE A 41 -8.67 19.56 -0.84
C ILE A 41 -9.03 19.22 0.60
N ASP A 42 -8.89 17.95 0.98
CA ASP A 42 -9.15 17.54 2.36
C ASP A 42 -8.17 18.21 3.34
N PRO A 43 -8.57 18.43 4.61
CA PRO A 43 -7.74 19.17 5.57
C PRO A 43 -6.34 18.59 5.78
N TRP A 44 -6.20 17.26 5.73
CA TRP A 44 -4.91 16.62 5.96
C TRP A 44 -3.98 16.85 4.77
N THR A 45 -4.42 16.59 3.54
CA THR A 45 -3.60 16.87 2.34
C THR A 45 -3.27 18.35 2.24
N SER A 46 -4.21 19.24 2.55
CA SER A 46 -3.97 20.69 2.53
C SER A 46 -2.89 21.12 3.53
N SER A 47 -2.78 20.45 4.68
CA SER A 47 -1.76 20.75 5.69
C SER A 47 -0.32 20.43 5.25
N LEU A 48 -0.19 19.64 4.17
CA LEU A 48 1.10 19.20 3.62
C LEU A 48 1.51 20.02 2.40
N LEU A 49 0.67 20.93 1.92
CA LEU A 49 1.04 21.83 0.83
C LEU A 49 2.03 22.89 1.35
N ASP A 50 3.08 23.13 0.57
CA ASP A 50 4.05 24.21 0.79
C ASP A 50 4.84 24.15 2.12
N VAL A 51 4.93 22.96 2.75
CA VAL A 51 5.76 22.73 3.94
C VAL A 51 7.12 22.10 3.59
N ASP A 52 8.08 22.21 4.50
CA ASP A 52 9.38 21.55 4.36
C ASP A 52 9.30 20.04 4.67
N VAL A 53 10.35 19.29 4.30
CA VAL A 53 10.38 17.83 4.47
C VAL A 53 10.31 17.42 5.95
N PRO A 54 11.05 18.05 6.89
CA PRO A 54 10.92 17.72 8.32
C PRO A 54 9.49 17.87 8.86
N THR A 55 8.80 18.96 8.50
CA THR A 55 7.41 19.20 8.91
C THR A 55 6.47 18.17 8.28
N ALA A 56 6.61 17.89 6.98
CA ALA A 56 5.84 16.84 6.32
C ALA A 56 6.06 15.48 6.96
N TYR A 57 7.31 15.15 7.34
CA TYR A 57 7.65 13.89 7.99
C TYR A 57 6.98 13.75 9.36
N GLN A 58 6.93 14.82 10.15
CA GLN A 58 6.21 14.84 11.43
C GLN A 58 4.70 14.63 11.22
N LEU A 59 4.09 15.37 10.28
CA LEU A 59 2.66 15.27 9.99
C LEU A 59 2.24 13.88 9.49
N VAL A 60 3.05 13.28 8.61
CA VAL A 60 2.88 11.90 8.14
C VAL A 60 3.07 10.90 9.29
N GLY A 61 4.07 11.11 10.14
CA GLY A 61 4.33 10.26 11.31
C GLY A 61 3.15 10.23 12.29
N GLU A 62 2.63 11.40 12.65
CA GLU A 62 1.45 11.53 13.53
C GLU A 62 0.21 10.90 12.88
N ARG A 63 0.04 11.07 11.56
CA ARG A 63 -1.06 10.48 10.80
C ARG A 63 -1.06 8.95 10.83
N LEU A 64 0.12 8.34 10.77
CA LEU A 64 0.29 6.88 10.77
C LEU A 64 0.34 6.27 12.17
N LYS A 65 0.54 7.07 13.21
CA LYS A 65 0.65 6.60 14.60
C LYS A 65 -0.58 5.80 15.02
N SER A 66 -0.36 4.61 15.56
CA SER A 66 -1.40 3.70 16.02
C SER A 66 -1.07 3.23 17.43
N ASP A 67 -2.10 3.09 18.26
CA ASP A 67 -1.98 2.57 19.62
C ASP A 67 -2.15 1.03 19.64
N ASP A 68 -2.66 0.43 18.55
CA ASP A 68 -2.72 -1.02 18.40
C ASP A 68 -1.31 -1.61 18.12
N PRO A 69 -0.75 -2.40 19.05
CA PRO A 69 0.57 -3.00 18.87
C PRO A 69 0.65 -3.97 17.68
N LYS A 70 -0.48 -4.49 17.19
CA LYS A 70 -0.52 -5.37 16.00
C LYS A 70 -0.17 -4.62 14.72
N LEU A 71 -0.33 -3.29 14.68
CA LEU A 71 0.01 -2.45 13.53
C LEU A 71 1.42 -1.88 13.58
N ALA A 72 2.11 -2.01 14.72
CA ALA A 72 3.45 -1.44 14.93
C ALA A 72 4.48 -1.80 13.84
N PRO A 73 4.54 -3.04 13.29
CA PRO A 73 5.45 -3.35 12.18
C PRO A 73 5.18 -2.52 10.92
N LEU A 74 3.90 -2.34 10.57
CA LEU A 74 3.49 -1.55 9.41
C LEU A 74 3.74 -0.07 9.62
N VAL A 75 3.39 0.47 10.79
CA VAL A 75 3.68 1.86 11.16
C VAL A 75 5.18 2.11 11.00
N LYS A 76 6.02 1.30 11.65
CA LYS A 76 7.48 1.42 11.57
C LYS A 76 7.98 1.38 10.14
N ARG A 77 7.44 0.48 9.31
CA ARG A 77 7.82 0.34 7.91
C ARG A 77 7.48 1.58 7.10
N MET A 78 6.23 2.05 7.20
CA MET A 78 5.71 3.18 6.43
C MET A 78 6.36 4.50 6.85
N THR A 79 6.61 4.69 8.15
CA THR A 79 7.35 5.88 8.65
C THR A 79 8.82 5.89 8.25
N GLY A 80 9.37 4.77 7.74
CA GLY A 80 10.72 4.74 7.19
C GLY A 80 10.86 5.40 5.81
N PHE A 81 9.75 5.82 5.19
CA PHE A 81 9.74 6.54 3.93
C PHE A 81 9.66 8.05 4.18
N VAL A 82 10.46 8.81 3.45
CA VAL A 82 10.56 10.27 3.56
C VAL A 82 9.57 10.93 2.61
N PRO A 83 8.67 11.81 3.06
CA PRO A 83 7.75 12.52 2.18
C PRO A 83 8.52 13.49 1.30
N VAL A 84 8.22 13.47 0.00
CA VAL A 84 8.90 14.31 -0.99
C VAL A 84 7.95 15.05 -1.89
N GLN A 85 6.67 14.67 -1.98
CA GLN A 85 5.73 15.33 -2.88
C GLN A 85 4.28 15.08 -2.46
N VAL A 86 3.43 16.09 -2.61
CA VAL A 86 1.97 15.92 -2.61
C VAL A 86 1.50 15.70 -4.04
N ALA A 87 0.69 14.68 -4.27
CA ALA A 87 0.17 14.30 -5.57
C ALA A 87 -1.35 14.09 -5.50
N PHE A 88 -2.05 14.42 -6.58
CA PHE A 88 -3.48 14.22 -6.69
C PHE A 88 -3.82 13.30 -7.86
N ALA A 89 -4.77 12.40 -7.62
CA ALA A 89 -5.33 11.54 -8.65
C ALA A 89 -6.78 11.19 -8.31
N SER A 90 -7.66 11.18 -9.31
CA SER A 90 -9.11 11.00 -9.14
C SER A 90 -9.71 11.87 -8.02
N GLY A 91 -9.27 13.13 -7.90
CA GLY A 91 -9.75 14.06 -6.86
C GLY A 91 -9.31 13.74 -5.43
N ARG A 92 -8.32 12.84 -5.25
CA ARG A 92 -7.80 12.45 -3.93
C ARG A 92 -6.34 12.85 -3.77
N GLY A 93 -6.05 13.43 -2.61
CA GLY A 93 -4.70 13.77 -2.18
C GLY A 93 -3.93 12.57 -1.66
N HIS A 94 -2.67 12.49 -2.08
CA HIS A 94 -1.70 11.51 -1.65
C HIS A 94 -0.37 12.20 -1.36
N VAL A 95 0.43 11.59 -0.47
CA VAL A 95 1.80 12.01 -0.21
C VAL A 95 2.71 10.93 -0.72
N ARG A 96 3.52 11.25 -1.73
CA ARG A 96 4.58 10.38 -2.18
C ARG A 96 5.71 10.42 -1.16
N CYS A 97 6.00 9.28 -0.57
CA CYS A 97 7.11 9.07 0.34
C CYS A 97 8.09 8.09 -0.30
N VAL A 98 9.38 8.34 -0.14
CA VAL A 98 10.44 7.59 -0.80
C VAL A 98 11.44 7.07 0.22
N ARG A 99 11.99 5.89 -0.05
CA ARG A 99 13.02 5.27 0.78
C ARG A 99 14.15 4.80 -0.10
N GLN A 100 15.36 4.94 0.40
CA GLN A 100 16.53 4.25 -0.13
C GLN A 100 16.74 2.95 0.64
N TYR A 101 16.91 1.84 -0.06
CA TYR A 101 17.27 0.55 0.54
C TYR A 101 18.40 -0.10 -0.27
N VAL A 102 19.04 -1.13 0.29
CA VAL A 102 20.03 -1.93 -0.45
C VAL A 102 19.34 -3.20 -0.91
N ASP A 103 19.25 -3.39 -2.22
CA ASP A 103 18.67 -4.60 -2.79
C ASP A 103 19.54 -5.81 -2.47
N ALA A 104 18.92 -6.88 -1.94
CA ALA A 104 19.65 -8.05 -1.46
C ALA A 104 20.33 -8.83 -2.61
N LYS A 105 19.80 -8.76 -3.82
CA LYS A 105 20.29 -9.52 -4.98
C LYS A 105 21.43 -8.78 -5.68
N SER A 106 21.30 -7.48 -5.88
CA SER A 106 22.30 -6.66 -6.56
C SER A 106 23.34 -6.05 -5.61
N ASN A 107 23.04 -5.99 -4.30
CA ASN A 107 23.84 -5.28 -3.29
C ASN A 107 24.10 -3.80 -3.68
N MET A 108 23.13 -3.18 -4.34
CA MET A 108 23.20 -1.79 -4.79
C MET A 108 22.10 -0.97 -4.13
N PRO A 109 22.33 0.34 -3.87
CA PRO A 109 21.26 1.22 -3.43
C PRO A 109 20.15 1.30 -4.48
N GLN A 110 18.93 1.00 -4.05
CA GLN A 110 17.70 1.16 -4.81
C GLN A 110 16.80 2.18 -4.12
N TYR A 111 15.88 2.75 -4.88
CA TYR A 111 14.84 3.63 -4.38
C TYR A 111 13.50 3.00 -4.63
N ASP A 112 12.59 3.27 -3.71
CA ASP A 112 11.24 2.76 -3.71
C ASP A 112 10.33 3.87 -3.17
N ALA A 113 9.10 3.91 -3.65
CA ALA A 113 8.11 4.88 -3.27
C ALA A 113 6.86 4.19 -2.72
N ILE A 114 6.25 4.86 -1.76
CA ILE A 114 4.87 4.61 -1.36
C ILE A 114 4.09 5.90 -1.48
N TYR A 115 2.78 5.77 -1.64
CA TYR A 115 1.83 6.85 -1.58
C TYR A 115 0.95 6.66 -0.35
N ILE A 116 0.89 7.69 0.49
CA ILE A 116 0.01 7.70 1.67
C ILE A 116 -1.21 8.52 1.31
N ALA A 117 -2.37 7.87 1.28
CA ALA A 117 -3.63 8.52 0.96
C ALA A 117 -4.17 9.33 2.13
N ARG A 118 -4.99 10.35 1.82
CA ARG A 118 -5.84 11.02 2.79
C ARG A 118 -6.71 10.01 3.55
N PRO A 119 -7.03 10.23 4.84
CA PRO A 119 -7.90 9.34 5.59
C PRO A 119 -9.27 9.16 4.90
N PRO A 120 -9.84 7.94 4.88
CA PRO A 120 -11.21 7.73 4.44
C PRO A 120 -12.20 8.43 5.39
N ALA A 121 -13.41 8.69 4.91
CA ALA A 121 -14.48 9.20 5.75
C ALA A 121 -14.81 8.20 6.87
N LYS A 122 -15.11 8.70 8.08
CA LYS A 122 -15.32 7.86 9.27
C LYS A 122 -16.47 6.88 9.09
N GLU A 123 -17.53 7.31 8.41
CA GLU A 123 -18.72 6.51 8.12
C GLU A 123 -18.39 5.31 7.22
N ILE A 124 -17.46 5.49 6.27
CA ILE A 124 -16.96 4.40 5.44
C ILE A 124 -16.22 3.38 6.31
N VAL A 125 -15.33 3.83 7.19
CA VAL A 125 -14.61 2.93 8.11
C VAL A 125 -15.58 2.15 9.00
N LEU A 126 -16.53 2.84 9.64
CA LEU A 126 -17.50 2.22 10.54
C LEU A 126 -18.33 1.14 9.84
N LYS A 127 -18.82 1.43 8.63
CA LYS A 127 -19.55 0.45 7.82
C LYS A 127 -18.66 -0.76 7.49
N ARG A 128 -17.38 -0.54 7.19
CA ARG A 128 -16.48 -1.63 6.82
C ARG A 128 -16.13 -2.55 7.99
N ILE A 129 -15.93 -1.99 9.18
CA ILE A 129 -15.56 -2.83 10.33
C ILE A 129 -16.68 -3.78 10.76
N GLU A 130 -17.93 -3.55 10.37
CA GLU A 130 -19.05 -4.45 10.65
C GLU A 130 -18.86 -5.85 10.03
N PHE A 131 -18.14 -5.95 8.92
CA PHE A 131 -17.78 -7.21 8.26
C PHE A 131 -16.92 -8.12 9.14
N PHE A 132 -16.12 -7.55 10.04
CA PHE A 132 -15.16 -8.32 10.83
C PHE A 132 -15.75 -8.81 12.15
N ASP A 133 -15.20 -9.93 12.62
CA ASP A 133 -15.46 -10.45 13.96
C ASP A 133 -15.16 -9.38 15.01
N GLU A 134 -15.93 -9.35 16.10
CA GLU A 134 -15.84 -8.33 17.15
C GLU A 134 -14.40 -8.09 17.64
N SER A 135 -13.64 -9.18 17.81
CA SER A 135 -12.25 -9.15 18.27
C SER A 135 -11.26 -8.42 17.33
N LEU A 136 -11.62 -8.23 16.06
CA LEU A 136 -10.80 -7.56 15.05
C LEU A 136 -11.23 -6.13 14.74
N ARG A 137 -12.46 -5.75 15.09
CA ARG A 137 -13.04 -4.45 14.67
C ARG A 137 -12.19 -3.26 15.08
N SER A 138 -11.64 -3.26 16.30
CA SER A 138 -10.74 -2.19 16.76
C SER A 138 -9.48 -2.08 15.91
N THR A 139 -8.81 -3.22 15.64
CA THR A 139 -7.58 -3.26 14.84
C THR A 139 -7.86 -2.85 13.39
N MET A 140 -8.97 -3.33 12.82
CA MET A 140 -9.37 -2.97 11.46
C MET A 140 -9.78 -1.51 11.33
N SER A 141 -10.43 -0.93 12.35
CA SER A 141 -10.74 0.49 12.38
C SER A 141 -9.45 1.31 12.31
N GLU A 142 -8.49 1.02 13.18
CA GLU A 142 -7.22 1.75 13.18
C GLU A 142 -6.46 1.57 11.86
N PHE A 143 -6.46 0.36 11.31
CA PHE A 143 -5.81 0.05 10.04
C PHE A 143 -6.44 0.82 8.88
N LEU A 144 -7.77 0.75 8.71
CA LEU A 144 -8.47 1.41 7.60
C LEU A 144 -8.34 2.93 7.69
N GLU A 145 -8.46 3.48 8.91
CA GLU A 145 -8.25 4.91 9.13
C GLU A 145 -6.86 5.37 8.70
N ARG A 146 -5.82 4.53 8.76
CA ARG A 146 -4.42 4.91 8.57
C ARG A 146 -3.83 4.54 7.22
N PHE A 147 -4.22 3.39 6.69
CA PHE A 147 -3.52 2.77 5.57
C PHE A 147 -4.41 2.49 4.37
N ALA A 148 -5.75 2.63 4.47
CA ALA A 148 -6.60 2.49 3.29
C ALA A 148 -6.12 3.42 2.17
N GLY A 149 -6.07 2.93 0.93
CA GLY A 149 -5.58 3.66 -0.25
C GLY A 149 -4.10 4.01 -0.23
N SER A 150 -3.36 3.57 0.77
CA SER A 150 -1.92 3.73 0.80
C SER A 150 -1.24 2.51 0.19
N GLY A 151 -0.14 2.72 -0.53
CA GLY A 151 0.44 1.67 -1.36
C GLY A 151 1.63 2.11 -2.18
N GLU A 152 1.89 1.41 -3.27
CA GLU A 152 3.03 1.52 -4.18
C GLU A 152 2.77 2.47 -5.35
N GLU A 153 1.50 2.69 -5.71
CA GLU A 153 1.11 3.56 -6.81
C GLU A 153 -0.15 4.35 -6.48
N ILE A 154 -0.35 5.45 -7.22
CA ILE A 154 -1.60 6.20 -7.15
C ILE A 154 -2.58 5.62 -8.18
N GLU A 155 -3.80 5.32 -7.71
CA GLU A 155 -4.92 4.80 -8.50
C GLU A 155 -4.89 3.31 -8.85
N MET A 156 -6.09 2.71 -8.80
CA MET A 156 -6.50 1.38 -9.25
C MET A 156 -5.76 0.16 -8.67
N ALA A 157 -4.42 0.14 -8.55
CA ALA A 157 -3.62 -0.99 -8.11
C ALA A 157 -2.41 -0.56 -7.26
N GLY A 158 -1.70 -1.52 -6.67
CA GLY A 158 -0.58 -1.31 -5.77
C GLY A 158 -0.95 -0.85 -4.35
N GLN A 159 -2.21 -0.85 -3.95
CA GLN A 159 -2.66 -0.20 -2.72
C GLN A 159 -3.68 -1.01 -1.92
N PHE A 160 -3.78 -0.71 -0.62
CA PHE A 160 -4.88 -1.18 0.20
C PHE A 160 -6.21 -0.61 -0.30
N ALA A 161 -7.29 -1.39 -0.22
CA ALA A 161 -8.59 -0.97 -0.72
C ALA A 161 -9.07 0.34 -0.07
N TYR A 162 -9.45 1.34 -0.89
CA TYR A 162 -9.85 2.67 -0.42
C TYR A 162 -11.35 2.94 -0.53
N ASP A 163 -11.94 2.99 -1.74
CA ASP A 163 -13.37 3.24 -1.95
C ASP A 163 -14.12 1.95 -2.27
N HIS A 164 -13.60 1.21 -3.23
CA HIS A 164 -14.17 -0.05 -3.67
C HIS A 164 -13.72 -1.17 -2.75
N TRP A 165 -14.69 -1.89 -2.19
CA TRP A 165 -14.44 -3.00 -1.27
C TRP A 165 -15.26 -4.23 -1.64
N PRO A 166 -15.05 -4.76 -2.85
CA PRO A 166 -15.84 -5.86 -3.39
C PRO A 166 -15.53 -7.16 -2.66
N THR A 167 -16.49 -8.07 -2.68
CA THR A 167 -16.22 -9.48 -2.37
C THR A 167 -15.39 -10.13 -3.49
N THR A 168 -14.81 -11.29 -3.22
CA THR A 168 -14.08 -12.05 -4.25
C THR A 168 -14.97 -12.38 -5.45
N GLU A 169 -16.26 -12.68 -5.20
CA GLU A 169 -17.25 -12.94 -6.23
C GLU A 169 -17.53 -11.69 -7.09
N GLU A 170 -17.73 -10.54 -6.47
CA GLU A 170 -17.98 -9.27 -7.16
C GLU A 170 -16.77 -8.76 -7.97
N PHE A 171 -15.55 -9.15 -7.59
CA PHE A 171 -14.33 -8.68 -8.24
C PHE A 171 -14.13 -9.24 -9.66
N GLY A 172 -14.95 -10.22 -10.08
CA GLY A 172 -15.09 -10.59 -11.49
C GLY A 172 -13.98 -11.50 -12.05
N TYR A 173 -13.17 -12.10 -11.18
CA TYR A 173 -12.06 -12.98 -11.56
C TYR A 173 -12.31 -14.47 -11.33
N ALA A 174 -13.55 -15.00 -11.31
CA ALA A 174 -13.73 -16.41 -10.94
C ALA A 174 -14.77 -17.17 -11.76
N ASP A 175 -14.42 -18.42 -12.08
CA ASP A 175 -15.37 -19.54 -12.09
C ASP A 175 -15.80 -19.79 -10.63
N GLU A 176 -17.11 -19.73 -10.34
CA GLU A 176 -17.67 -19.81 -8.98
C GLU A 176 -17.19 -21.04 -8.17
N ASN A 177 -16.68 -22.07 -8.85
CA ASN A 177 -16.20 -23.31 -8.24
C ASN A 177 -14.80 -23.19 -7.61
N SER A 178 -13.97 -22.21 -7.99
CA SER A 178 -12.58 -22.09 -7.49
C SER A 178 -12.45 -21.26 -6.20
N LEU A 179 -13.54 -20.64 -5.75
CA LEU A 179 -13.53 -19.72 -4.60
C LEU A 179 -13.78 -20.40 -3.25
N GLU A 180 -14.33 -21.62 -3.22
CA GLU A 180 -14.64 -22.39 -2.00
C GLU A 180 -15.20 -21.51 -0.87
N ASP A 181 -14.51 -21.43 0.27
CA ASP A 181 -14.90 -20.66 1.46
C ASP A 181 -14.42 -19.19 1.44
N TRP A 182 -13.83 -18.72 0.33
CA TRP A 182 -13.33 -17.35 0.13
C TRP A 182 -14.28 -16.46 -0.68
N LYS A 183 -15.44 -16.96 -1.13
CA LYS A 183 -16.42 -16.20 -1.92
C LYS A 183 -16.76 -14.83 -1.30
N GLU A 184 -17.05 -14.83 0.00
CA GLU A 184 -17.44 -13.66 0.78
C GLU A 184 -16.24 -12.88 1.35
N ALA A 185 -15.00 -13.30 1.08
CA ALA A 185 -13.84 -12.52 1.49
C ALA A 185 -13.80 -11.19 0.73
N THR A 186 -13.37 -10.12 1.38
CA THR A 186 -13.37 -8.77 0.79
C THR A 186 -11.97 -8.33 0.40
N LEU A 187 -11.87 -7.48 -0.63
CA LEU A 187 -10.58 -7.01 -1.13
C LEU A 187 -9.81 -6.23 -0.04
N LEU A 188 -8.65 -6.71 0.35
CA LEU A 188 -7.76 -6.00 1.29
C LEU A 188 -6.73 -5.14 0.54
N TYR A 189 -6.12 -5.70 -0.49
CA TYR A 189 -5.03 -5.08 -1.25
C TYR A 189 -5.09 -5.51 -2.71
N HIS A 190 -4.89 -4.59 -3.64
CA HIS A 190 -4.81 -4.89 -5.07
C HIS A 190 -3.37 -4.60 -5.53
N ALA A 191 -2.67 -5.60 -6.06
CA ALA A 191 -1.28 -5.52 -6.50
C ALA A 191 -1.16 -4.95 -7.91
N LEU A 192 0.02 -4.42 -8.24
CA LEU A 192 0.28 -3.77 -9.54
C LEU A 192 0.17 -4.71 -10.75
N ASN A 193 0.38 -6.01 -10.54
CA ASN A 193 0.24 -7.01 -11.60
C ASN A 193 -1.21 -7.52 -11.77
N GLY A 194 -2.16 -6.99 -11.00
CA GLY A 194 -3.57 -7.39 -11.01
C GLY A 194 -3.93 -8.50 -10.00
N ASP A 195 -2.95 -9.07 -9.29
CA ASP A 195 -3.23 -9.98 -8.18
C ASP A 195 -3.92 -9.23 -7.04
N ALA A 196 -4.68 -9.93 -6.21
CA ALA A 196 -5.37 -9.32 -5.08
C ALA A 196 -5.19 -10.11 -3.80
N VAL A 197 -5.12 -9.44 -2.66
CA VAL A 197 -5.26 -10.06 -1.34
C VAL A 197 -6.69 -9.86 -0.87
N PHE A 198 -7.36 -10.95 -0.53
CA PHE A 198 -8.68 -10.93 0.10
C PHE A 198 -8.58 -11.26 1.59
N ILE A 199 -9.52 -10.74 2.39
CA ILE A 199 -9.58 -10.94 3.85
C ILE A 199 -10.97 -11.46 4.28
N LYS A 200 -10.97 -12.45 5.17
CA LYS A 200 -12.18 -12.99 5.82
C LYS A 200 -12.56 -12.21 7.08
N PRO A 201 -13.79 -12.39 7.61
CA PRO A 201 -14.22 -11.77 8.88
C PRO A 201 -13.30 -12.07 10.07
N ASN A 202 -12.69 -13.25 10.09
CA ASN A 202 -11.74 -13.69 11.11
C ASN A 202 -10.29 -13.21 10.88
N GLY A 203 -10.06 -12.41 9.83
CA GLY A 203 -8.77 -11.82 9.49
C GLY A 203 -7.80 -12.74 8.75
N ALA A 204 -8.18 -13.96 8.37
CA ALA A 204 -7.38 -14.77 7.47
C ALA A 204 -7.31 -14.12 6.08
N THR A 205 -6.14 -14.18 5.44
CA THR A 205 -5.90 -13.59 4.11
C THR A 205 -5.41 -14.61 3.10
N ALA A 206 -5.74 -14.39 1.83
CA ALA A 206 -5.28 -15.19 0.70
C ALA A 206 -4.99 -14.31 -0.51
N TRP A 207 -4.01 -14.73 -1.31
CA TRP A 207 -3.83 -14.23 -2.66
C TRP A 207 -4.90 -14.80 -3.58
N ARG A 208 -5.46 -13.96 -4.43
CA ARG A 208 -6.09 -14.32 -5.68
C ARG A 208 -5.10 -13.99 -6.79
N VAL A 209 -4.61 -15.01 -7.48
CA VAL A 209 -3.63 -14.87 -8.55
C VAL A 209 -4.37 -14.72 -9.87
N LEU A 210 -4.22 -13.57 -10.54
CA LEU A 210 -4.95 -13.26 -11.75
C LEU A 210 -4.62 -14.23 -12.89
N GLU A 211 -3.34 -14.58 -13.04
CA GLU A 211 -2.87 -15.41 -14.15
C GLU A 211 -3.33 -16.87 -14.03
N THR A 212 -3.36 -17.42 -12.82
CA THR A 212 -3.65 -18.86 -12.60
C THR A 212 -5.06 -19.14 -12.14
N ASP A 213 -5.84 -18.11 -11.82
CA ASP A 213 -7.19 -18.25 -11.26
C ASP A 213 -7.21 -19.06 -9.94
N GLU A 214 -6.12 -18.95 -9.15
CA GLU A 214 -5.95 -19.68 -7.90
C GLU A 214 -6.14 -18.80 -6.68
N THR A 215 -6.69 -19.40 -5.61
CA THR A 215 -6.77 -18.80 -4.27
C THR A 215 -5.74 -19.46 -3.36
N ILE A 216 -4.76 -18.70 -2.89
CA ILE A 216 -3.60 -19.23 -2.16
C ILE A 216 -3.55 -18.59 -0.76
N PRO A 217 -3.75 -19.37 0.31
CA PRO A 217 -3.66 -18.86 1.67
C PRO A 217 -2.33 -18.14 1.94
N LEU A 218 -2.43 -16.92 2.47
CA LEU A 218 -1.30 -16.04 2.73
C LEU A 218 -0.99 -15.97 4.23
N ALA A 219 -1.99 -15.65 5.05
CA ALA A 219 -1.86 -15.58 6.50
C ALA A 219 -3.13 -16.07 7.21
N THR A 220 -2.96 -16.74 8.35
CA THR A 220 -4.10 -17.25 9.14
C THR A 220 -4.75 -16.19 10.04
N THR A 221 -4.10 -15.04 10.22
CA THR A 221 -4.60 -13.93 11.03
C THR A 221 -4.16 -12.60 10.42
N PHE A 222 -4.90 -11.54 10.69
CA PHE A 222 -4.60 -10.22 10.15
C PHE A 222 -3.24 -9.69 10.63
N ARG A 223 -2.90 -9.94 11.91
CA ARG A 223 -1.59 -9.60 12.46
C ARG A 223 -0.44 -10.24 11.68
N LYS A 224 -0.55 -11.54 11.36
CA LYS A 224 0.49 -12.23 10.57
C LYS A 224 0.62 -11.63 9.18
N PHE A 225 -0.49 -11.25 8.55
CA PHE A 225 -0.45 -10.53 7.28
C PHE A 225 0.32 -9.21 7.40
N ILE A 226 0.05 -8.41 8.43
CA ILE A 226 0.75 -7.14 8.68
C ILE A 226 2.25 -7.35 8.86
N GLU A 227 2.64 -8.33 9.66
CA GLU A 227 4.05 -8.69 9.87
C GLU A 227 4.72 -9.11 8.54
N LEU A 228 4.06 -9.95 7.74
CA LEU A 228 4.55 -10.40 6.44
C LEU A 228 4.71 -9.26 5.43
N TYR A 229 3.68 -8.41 5.30
CA TYR A 229 3.70 -7.27 4.38
C TYR A 229 4.81 -6.27 4.75
N ALA A 230 4.91 -5.90 6.03
CA ALA A 230 5.90 -4.94 6.51
C ALA A 230 7.34 -5.45 6.34
N ASP A 231 7.54 -6.74 6.49
CA ASP A 231 8.82 -7.41 6.33
C ASP A 231 9.21 -7.55 4.85
N PHE A 232 8.27 -7.98 3.99
CA PHE A 232 8.44 -8.03 2.54
C PHE A 232 8.82 -6.66 1.96
N ARG A 233 8.07 -5.61 2.30
CA ARG A 233 8.36 -4.23 1.87
C ARG A 233 9.65 -3.68 2.47
N GLY A 234 10.37 -4.46 3.29
CA GLY A 234 11.71 -4.12 3.73
C GLY A 234 12.80 -4.36 2.71
N THR A 235 12.58 -5.25 1.75
CA THR A 235 13.60 -5.72 0.81
C THR A 235 13.13 -5.71 -0.63
N HIS A 236 11.83 -5.55 -0.89
CA HIS A 236 11.23 -5.58 -2.23
C HIS A 236 10.39 -4.34 -2.44
N GLU A 237 10.36 -3.81 -3.67
CA GLU A 237 9.60 -2.62 -4.08
C GLU A 237 8.10 -2.91 -4.29
N VAL A 238 7.75 -4.03 -4.94
CA VAL A 238 6.37 -4.32 -5.35
C VAL A 238 5.83 -5.55 -4.64
N PHE A 239 4.67 -5.44 -4.00
CA PHE A 239 3.99 -6.56 -3.32
C PHE A 239 2.99 -7.23 -4.25
N ASP A 240 3.45 -8.30 -4.90
CA ASP A 240 2.62 -9.19 -5.70
C ASP A 240 2.88 -10.66 -5.35
N SER A 241 2.03 -11.57 -5.86
CA SER A 241 2.10 -12.98 -5.48
C SER A 241 3.38 -13.66 -5.95
N TRP A 242 3.98 -13.23 -7.08
CA TRP A 242 5.19 -13.81 -7.65
C TRP A 242 6.44 -13.38 -6.87
N ALA A 243 6.59 -12.08 -6.65
CA ALA A 243 7.68 -11.54 -5.84
C ALA A 243 7.62 -12.10 -4.41
N TYR A 244 6.41 -12.26 -3.85
CA TYR A 244 6.24 -12.87 -2.54
C TYR A 244 6.64 -14.35 -2.49
N ARG A 245 6.36 -15.14 -3.54
CA ARG A 245 6.82 -16.54 -3.63
C ARG A 245 8.34 -16.63 -3.59
N GLU A 246 9.03 -15.82 -4.40
CA GLU A 246 10.50 -15.75 -4.42
C GLU A 246 11.07 -15.37 -3.05
N PHE A 247 10.48 -14.36 -2.41
CA PHE A 247 10.85 -13.93 -1.05
C PHE A 247 10.73 -15.08 -0.04
N LYS A 248 9.62 -15.81 -0.06
CA LYS A 248 9.37 -16.92 0.87
C LYS A 248 10.38 -18.05 0.68
N GLU A 249 10.67 -18.43 -0.56
CA GLU A 249 11.66 -19.47 -0.87
C GLU A 249 13.06 -19.10 -0.40
N GLY A 250 13.45 -17.83 -0.52
CA GLY A 250 14.73 -17.31 -0.06
C GLY A 250 14.94 -17.44 1.46
N ARG A 251 13.87 -17.41 2.27
CA ARG A 251 13.94 -17.58 3.73
C ARG A 251 14.01 -19.03 4.18
N THR A 252 13.55 -19.94 3.33
CA THR A 252 13.55 -21.39 3.62
C THR A 252 14.85 -22.08 3.21
N LYS A 253 15.76 -21.37 2.52
CA LYS A 253 17.11 -21.87 2.22
C LYS A 253 18.00 -21.62 3.45
N PRO A 254 18.65 -22.67 3.99
CA PRO A 254 19.51 -22.57 5.17
C PRO A 254 20.73 -21.68 4.96
#